data_AF-A0A925X743-F1
#
_entry.id   AF-A0A925X743-F1
#
_cell.length_a   1.000
_cell.length_b   1.000
_cell.length_c   1.000
_cell.angle_alpha   90.00
_cell.angle_beta   90.00
_cell.angle_gamma   90.00
#
_symmetry.space_group_name_H-M   'P 1'
#
loop_
_entity.id
_entity.type
_entity.pdbx_description
1 polymer ?
#
loop_
_entity_poly.entity_id
_entity_poly.type
_entity_poly.pdbx_seq_one_letter_code
_entity_poly.pdbx_strand_id
1 'polypeptide(L)'
;PWLRVGVNFIAARTINNYVYLDRNLVDQPFFTLDNEGGRGVFVPANTITASGLTDNTRGRKSPGVGRTLLFTNGAVLNTFTSVLDAEVRIPAINGGEPGLFNISYTWNEAKDNTSYNGNVANTSTFRPVKSDPRSLDEINFSDNQFRTKVAAYLVSPSFYGFVVSGSYTGIGGTRYSLTVDGDINGDFVGGPGTDNDLAFVFDPNNPETPQNIRESMQKVLDNPDNRAVEHIRNSIGTIADRNGGENPFFGTFNLRLTKIFKIYKSQKLELMGEVFNLANLLKRDWGGNYNLGNQTLLVPTGFNQVTRRYSYRVNENVGVTQRNGTPYQIQLGVRYSF
;
A
#
# COMPACT_ATOMS: atom_id res chain seq x y z
N PRO A 1 -1.74 40.97 7.79
CA PRO A 1 -1.71 39.55 7.34
C PRO A 1 -1.31 39.48 5.87
N TRP A 2 -0.31 38.67 5.54
CA TRP A 2 -0.02 38.32 4.16
C TRP A 2 -0.44 36.86 3.95
N LEU A 3 -1.04 36.61 2.79
CA LEU A 3 -1.44 35.30 2.30
C LEU A 3 -0.50 34.98 1.13
N ARG A 4 0.14 33.81 1.18
CA ARG A 4 0.78 33.20 0.02
C ARG A 4 -0.03 32.00 -0.39
N VAL A 5 -0.27 31.86 -1.69
CA VAL A 5 -0.83 30.67 -2.30
C VAL A 5 0.13 30.24 -3.40
N GLY A 6 0.45 28.95 -3.44
CA GLY A 6 1.30 28.33 -4.45
C GLY A 6 0.57 27.15 -5.08
N VAL A 7 0.79 26.96 -6.38
CA VAL A 7 0.37 25.75 -7.09
C VAL A 7 1.55 25.23 -7.88
N ASN A 8 1.87 23.95 -7.72
CA ASN A 8 2.95 23.27 -8.41
C ASN A 8 2.39 22.05 -9.13
N PHE A 9 2.80 21.85 -10.39
CA PHE A 9 2.50 20.66 -11.18
C PHE A 9 3.82 19.99 -11.55
N ILE A 10 3.93 18.70 -11.27
CA ILE A 10 5.12 17.90 -11.54
C ILE A 10 4.67 16.70 -12.36
N ALA A 11 5.17 16.59 -13.58
CA ALA A 11 5.01 15.42 -14.42
C ALA A 11 6.38 14.78 -14.63
N ALA A 12 6.49 13.48 -14.43
CA ALA A 12 7.72 12.74 -14.73
C ALA A 12 7.40 11.45 -15.48
N ARG A 13 8.27 11.11 -16.42
CA ARG A 13 8.24 9.84 -17.13
C ARG A 13 9.64 9.25 -17.13
N THR A 14 9.76 8.09 -16.52
CA THR A 14 10.98 7.28 -16.53
C THR A 14 10.79 6.14 -17.51
N ILE A 15 11.75 5.96 -18.40
CA ILE A 15 11.78 4.86 -19.39
C ILE A 15 13.10 4.12 -19.29
N ASN A 16 13.12 2.86 -19.70
CA ASN A 16 14.32 2.01 -19.65
C ASN A 16 14.96 2.00 -18.25
N ASN A 17 14.16 2.10 -17.20
CA ASN A 17 14.66 2.00 -15.84
C ASN A 17 15.11 0.56 -15.57
N TYR A 18 15.99 0.42 -14.60
CA TYR A 18 16.60 -0.85 -14.27
C TYR A 18 15.64 -1.80 -13.57
N VAL A 19 15.81 -3.11 -13.81
CA VAL A 19 15.01 -4.19 -13.22
C VAL A 19 15.83 -5.49 -13.27
N TYR A 20 15.53 -6.42 -12.37
CA TYR A 20 16.02 -7.80 -12.46
C TYR A 20 14.92 -8.75 -12.92
N LEU A 21 15.23 -9.58 -13.90
CA LEU A 21 14.33 -10.61 -14.41
C LEU A 21 15.01 -11.98 -14.36
N ASP A 22 14.27 -13.02 -13.97
CA ASP A 22 14.81 -14.38 -13.93
C ASP A 22 14.94 -14.95 -15.34
N ARG A 23 16.18 -15.19 -15.80
CA ARG A 23 16.48 -15.73 -17.13
C ARG A 23 16.63 -17.24 -17.15
N ASN A 24 16.71 -17.89 -16.00
CA ASN A 24 16.77 -19.35 -15.93
C ASN A 24 15.39 -20.00 -15.77
N LEU A 25 14.30 -19.23 -15.62
CA LEU A 25 12.93 -19.75 -15.78
C LEU A 25 12.68 -20.17 -17.23
N VAL A 26 12.01 -21.31 -17.48
CA VAL A 26 11.65 -21.77 -18.83
C VAL A 26 10.96 -20.69 -19.65
N ASP A 27 11.14 -20.71 -20.98
CA ASP A 27 10.65 -19.62 -21.85
C ASP A 27 9.13 -19.58 -21.94
N GLN A 28 8.48 -20.74 -22.03
CA GLN A 28 7.03 -20.88 -22.09
C GLN A 28 6.52 -21.68 -20.89
N PRO A 29 5.31 -21.40 -20.39
CA PRO A 29 4.71 -22.21 -19.34
C PRO A 29 4.47 -23.64 -19.85
N PHE A 30 4.56 -24.62 -18.95
CA PHE A 30 4.27 -26.03 -19.28
C PHE A 30 2.79 -26.25 -19.56
N PHE A 31 1.93 -25.45 -18.93
CA PHE A 31 0.49 -25.43 -19.13
C PHE A 31 -0.09 -24.11 -18.61
N THR A 32 -1.37 -23.87 -18.91
CA THR A 32 -2.13 -22.74 -18.40
C THR A 32 -3.32 -23.21 -17.56
N LEU A 33 -3.68 -22.45 -16.53
CA LEU A 33 -4.88 -22.65 -15.72
C LEU A 33 -6.09 -22.10 -16.48
N ASP A 34 -6.85 -23.00 -17.09
CA ASP A 34 -8.03 -22.65 -17.89
C ASP A 34 -9.17 -22.04 -17.06
N ASN A 35 -9.23 -22.37 -15.77
CA ASN A 35 -10.17 -21.83 -14.80
C ASN A 35 -9.71 -20.51 -14.15
N GLU A 36 -8.57 -19.94 -14.56
CA GLU A 36 -8.01 -18.70 -14.02
C GLU A 36 -7.57 -17.72 -15.11
N GLY A 37 -8.36 -17.60 -16.18
CA GLY A 37 -8.04 -16.66 -17.26
C GLY A 37 -6.76 -17.00 -18.03
N GLY A 38 -6.31 -18.26 -17.99
CA GLY A 38 -5.14 -18.72 -18.73
C GLY A 38 -3.79 -18.45 -18.07
N ARG A 39 -3.72 -18.27 -16.74
CA ARG A 39 -2.45 -18.13 -16.01
C ARG A 39 -1.47 -19.25 -16.40
N GLY A 40 -0.31 -18.88 -16.93
CA GLY A 40 0.79 -19.82 -17.19
C GLY A 40 1.45 -20.32 -15.91
N VAL A 41 1.74 -21.63 -15.88
CA VAL A 41 2.48 -22.32 -14.82
C VAL A 41 3.80 -22.85 -15.39
N PHE A 42 4.90 -22.47 -14.77
CA PHE A 42 6.27 -22.66 -15.25
C PHE A 42 6.95 -23.91 -14.68
N VAL A 43 6.20 -24.78 -14.01
CA VAL A 43 6.63 -26.14 -13.62
C VAL A 43 5.73 -27.20 -14.25
N PRO A 44 6.22 -28.43 -14.51
CA PRO A 44 5.37 -29.49 -15.05
C PRO A 44 4.25 -29.91 -14.09
N ALA A 45 3.03 -30.12 -14.60
CA ALA A 45 1.87 -30.47 -13.78
C ALA A 45 2.07 -31.74 -12.93
N ASN A 46 2.79 -32.74 -13.44
CA ASN A 46 3.08 -33.99 -12.73
C ASN A 46 4.07 -33.83 -11.56
N THR A 47 4.70 -32.65 -11.41
CA THR A 47 5.60 -32.34 -10.29
C THR A 47 4.94 -31.57 -9.16
N ILE A 48 3.73 -31.03 -9.39
CA ILE A 48 2.97 -30.30 -8.38
C ILE A 48 2.33 -31.31 -7.44
N THR A 49 2.52 -31.15 -6.13
CA THR A 49 2.01 -32.11 -5.14
C THR A 49 0.49 -32.10 -5.09
N ALA A 50 -0.11 -33.13 -4.50
CA ALA A 50 -1.56 -33.17 -4.26
C ALA A 50 -2.05 -31.98 -3.39
N SER A 51 -1.18 -31.41 -2.56
CA SER A 51 -1.44 -30.20 -1.75
C SER A 51 -1.22 -28.89 -2.50
N GLY A 52 -0.86 -28.94 -3.79
CA GLY A 52 -0.65 -27.74 -4.63
C GLY A 52 0.70 -27.07 -4.46
N LEU A 53 1.70 -27.75 -3.88
CA LEU A 53 3.04 -27.19 -3.74
C LEU A 53 3.84 -27.38 -5.02
N THR A 54 4.42 -26.31 -5.52
CA THR A 54 5.31 -26.30 -6.68
C THR A 54 6.76 -26.53 -6.26
N ASP A 55 7.54 -27.18 -7.13
CA ASP A 55 9.00 -27.26 -7.02
C ASP A 55 9.59 -26.39 -8.14
N ASN A 56 9.87 -25.13 -7.83
CA ASN A 56 10.38 -24.15 -8.80
C ASN A 56 11.72 -24.56 -9.45
N THR A 57 12.45 -25.55 -8.91
CA THR A 57 13.66 -26.08 -9.57
C THR A 57 13.33 -26.87 -10.83
N ARG A 58 12.10 -27.38 -10.94
CA ARG A 58 11.58 -28.08 -12.14
C ARG A 58 11.23 -27.14 -13.29
N GLY A 59 11.15 -25.84 -13.00
CA GLY A 59 10.85 -24.80 -13.99
C GLY A 59 12.08 -24.13 -14.60
N ARG A 60 13.25 -24.77 -14.52
CA ARG A 60 14.53 -24.17 -14.93
C ARG A 60 15.01 -24.66 -16.29
N LYS A 61 15.57 -23.76 -17.10
CA LYS A 61 16.23 -24.08 -18.38
C LYS A 61 17.49 -24.92 -18.18
N SER A 62 18.28 -24.53 -17.18
CA SER A 62 19.48 -25.26 -16.77
C SER A 62 19.35 -25.72 -15.32
N PRO A 63 19.52 -27.02 -15.03
CA PRO A 63 19.50 -27.53 -13.66
C PRO A 63 20.81 -27.27 -12.90
N GLY A 64 21.86 -26.81 -13.57
CA GLY A 64 23.18 -26.58 -12.96
C GLY A 64 23.27 -25.31 -12.11
N VAL A 65 22.30 -24.40 -12.25
CA VAL A 65 22.21 -23.16 -11.49
C VAL A 65 20.76 -22.91 -11.08
N GLY A 66 20.55 -22.23 -9.96
CA GLY A 66 19.22 -21.81 -9.52
C GLY A 66 18.68 -20.62 -10.33
N ARG A 67 17.98 -19.72 -9.65
CA ARG A 67 17.51 -18.46 -10.24
C ARG A 67 18.69 -17.64 -10.78
N THR A 68 18.56 -17.15 -12.01
CA THR A 68 19.59 -16.32 -12.66
C THR A 68 18.99 -14.97 -13.00
N LEU A 69 19.25 -13.97 -12.15
CA LEU A 69 18.65 -12.65 -12.26
C LEU A 69 19.49 -11.76 -13.17
N LEU A 70 18.98 -11.50 -14.37
CA LEU A 70 19.59 -10.56 -15.30
C LEU A 70 19.22 -9.13 -14.90
N PHE A 71 20.24 -8.32 -14.60
CA PHE A 71 20.10 -6.87 -14.53
C PHE A 71 19.88 -6.32 -15.93
N THR A 72 18.72 -5.73 -16.17
CA THR A 72 18.31 -5.24 -17.49
C THR A 72 17.48 -3.97 -17.36
N ASN A 73 17.08 -3.42 -18.50
CA ASN A 73 16.24 -2.25 -18.62
C ASN A 73 14.90 -2.62 -19.25
N GLY A 74 13.86 -1.86 -18.91
CA GLY A 74 12.51 -2.09 -19.42
C GLY A 74 11.43 -1.61 -18.46
N ALA A 75 11.80 -1.27 -17.23
CA ALA A 75 10.91 -0.65 -16.29
C ALA A 75 10.51 0.76 -16.77
N VAL A 76 9.23 1.09 -16.63
CA VAL A 76 8.62 2.37 -17.00
C VAL A 76 7.81 2.86 -15.80
N LEU A 77 7.92 4.15 -15.49
CA LEU A 77 7.14 4.82 -14.46
C LEU A 77 6.63 6.15 -15.02
N ASN A 78 5.35 6.43 -14.80
CA ASN A 78 4.74 7.72 -15.09
C ASN A 78 4.17 8.29 -13.80
N THR A 79 4.49 9.55 -13.50
CA THR A 79 3.92 10.26 -12.36
C THR A 79 3.38 11.61 -12.78
N PHE A 80 2.25 11.99 -12.17
CA PHE A 80 1.72 13.34 -12.20
C PHE A 80 1.30 13.73 -10.78
N THR A 81 1.85 14.83 -10.28
CA THR A 81 1.60 15.34 -8.95
C THR A 81 1.21 16.81 -9.04
N SER A 82 0.13 17.19 -8.38
CA SER A 82 -0.30 18.57 -8.21
C SER A 82 -0.25 18.93 -6.73
N VAL A 83 0.39 20.05 -6.38
CA VAL A 83 0.50 20.52 -5.00
C VAL A 83 -0.07 21.93 -4.92
N LEU A 84 -1.12 22.09 -4.12
CA LEU A 84 -1.67 23.39 -3.73
C LEU A 84 -1.19 23.67 -2.30
N ASP A 85 -0.48 24.77 -2.09
CA ASP A 85 -0.08 25.23 -0.76
C ASP A 85 -0.60 26.63 -0.46
N ALA A 86 -0.92 26.87 0.80
CA ALA A 86 -1.30 28.18 1.30
C ALA A 86 -0.62 28.43 2.65
N GLU A 87 -0.20 29.67 2.87
CA GLU A 87 0.41 30.14 4.09
C GLU A 87 -0.18 31.50 4.47
N VAL A 88 -0.59 31.64 5.74
CA VAL A 88 -1.15 32.87 6.29
C VAL A 88 -0.42 33.21 7.57
N ARG A 89 0.17 34.40 7.63
CA ARG A 89 0.67 34.97 8.89
C ARG A 89 -0.47 35.61 9.67
N ILE A 90 -0.67 35.14 10.89
CA ILE A 90 -1.69 35.63 11.81
C ILE A 90 -1.08 36.79 12.62
N PRO A 91 -1.71 37.98 12.65
CA PRO A 91 -1.19 39.12 13.41
C PRO A 91 -0.98 38.81 14.90
N ALA A 92 0.01 39.47 15.51
CA ALA A 92 0.22 39.44 16.94
C ALA A 92 -0.99 39.98 17.71
N ILE A 93 -1.24 39.44 18.90
CA ILE A 93 -2.26 39.91 19.84
C ILE A 93 -1.53 40.55 21.03
N ASN A 94 -1.95 41.75 21.45
CA ASN A 94 -1.41 42.46 22.62
C ASN A 94 0.13 42.57 22.66
N GLY A 95 0.76 42.84 21.51
CA GLY A 95 2.23 42.97 21.40
C GLY A 95 3.01 41.66 21.57
N GLY A 96 2.32 40.51 21.47
CA GLY A 96 2.92 39.19 21.48
C GLY A 96 3.59 38.80 20.15
N GLU A 97 3.99 37.53 20.05
CA GLU A 97 4.49 36.95 18.80
C GLU A 97 3.33 36.68 17.82
N PRO A 98 3.54 36.90 16.51
CA PRO A 98 2.55 36.56 15.48
C PRO A 98 2.40 35.03 15.33
N GLY A 99 1.25 34.62 14.82
CA GLY A 99 0.98 33.22 14.49
C GLY A 99 1.23 32.90 13.01
N LEU A 100 1.10 31.63 12.67
CA LEU A 100 1.27 31.10 11.32
C LEU A 100 0.28 29.95 11.11
N PHE A 101 -0.36 29.93 9.94
CA PHE A 101 -1.06 28.75 9.45
C PHE A 101 -0.53 28.40 8.08
N ASN A 102 -0.16 27.15 7.86
CA ASN A 102 0.21 26.63 6.55
C ASN A 102 -0.52 25.33 6.28
N ILE A 103 -0.93 25.14 5.03
CA ILE A 103 -1.59 23.92 4.55
C ILE A 103 -1.07 23.58 3.16
N SER A 104 -0.91 22.29 2.91
CA SER A 104 -0.59 21.74 1.60
C SER A 104 -1.53 20.58 1.30
N TYR A 105 -2.13 20.61 0.12
CA TYR A 105 -2.89 19.53 -0.47
C TYR A 105 -2.13 19.01 -1.69
N THR A 106 -1.83 17.72 -1.71
CA THR A 106 -1.19 17.04 -2.84
C THR A 106 -2.20 16.07 -3.44
N TRP A 107 -2.42 16.18 -4.75
CA TRP A 107 -3.02 15.13 -5.56
C TRP A 107 -1.91 14.41 -6.35
N ASN A 108 -1.94 13.08 -6.39
CA ASN A 108 -0.89 12.30 -7.03
C ASN A 108 -1.45 11.11 -7.84
N GLU A 109 -0.80 10.82 -8.96
CA GLU A 109 -0.92 9.59 -9.71
C GLU A 109 0.46 9.06 -10.08
N ALA A 110 0.76 7.82 -9.72
CA ALA A 110 2.00 7.12 -10.03
C ALA A 110 1.64 5.72 -10.55
N LYS A 111 2.07 5.41 -11.77
CA LYS A 111 1.86 4.12 -12.42
C LYS A 111 3.14 3.58 -13.04
N ASP A 112 3.42 2.31 -12.82
CA ASP A 112 4.60 1.62 -13.34
C ASP A 112 4.29 0.17 -13.76
N ASN A 113 5.21 -0.46 -14.47
CA ASN A 113 5.20 -1.91 -14.72
C ASN A 113 5.98 -2.69 -13.65
N THR A 114 6.82 -2.00 -12.89
CA THR A 114 7.53 -2.53 -11.72
C THR A 114 7.92 -1.40 -10.79
N SER A 115 7.70 -1.58 -9.49
CA SER A 115 8.09 -0.62 -8.44
C SER A 115 9.41 -0.97 -7.76
N TYR A 116 10.26 -1.74 -8.44
CA TYR A 116 11.58 -2.10 -7.93
C TYR A 116 12.42 -0.84 -7.64
N ASN A 117 12.88 -0.72 -6.40
CA ASN A 117 13.59 0.46 -5.89
C ASN A 117 15.07 0.19 -5.54
N GLY A 118 15.58 -1.00 -5.86
CA GLY A 118 17.01 -1.36 -5.71
C GLY A 118 17.34 -2.29 -4.53
N ASN A 119 18.62 -2.21 -4.10
CA ASN A 119 19.27 -2.84 -2.94
C ASN A 119 19.44 -4.37 -2.96
N VAL A 120 18.40 -5.14 -3.29
CA VAL A 120 18.45 -6.61 -3.29
C VAL A 120 17.90 -7.09 -4.63
N ALA A 121 18.69 -7.79 -5.43
CA ALA A 121 18.27 -8.23 -6.78
C ALA A 121 16.99 -9.09 -6.73
N ASN A 122 16.85 -9.91 -5.68
CA ASN A 122 15.73 -10.83 -5.51
C ASN A 122 14.37 -10.11 -5.38
N THR A 123 14.30 -8.94 -4.74
CA THR A 123 13.01 -8.27 -4.50
C THR A 123 12.35 -7.75 -5.77
N SER A 124 13.08 -7.67 -6.88
CA SER A 124 12.54 -7.33 -8.21
C SER A 124 11.50 -8.34 -8.74
N THR A 125 11.50 -9.58 -8.22
CA THR A 125 10.54 -10.61 -8.60
C THR A 125 9.38 -10.75 -7.61
N PHE A 126 9.40 -10.03 -6.49
CA PHE A 126 8.33 -10.08 -5.48
C PHE A 126 7.12 -9.19 -5.85
N ARG A 127 7.19 -8.48 -6.97
CA ARG A 127 6.07 -7.67 -7.46
C ARG A 127 4.88 -8.58 -7.77
N PRO A 128 3.65 -8.23 -7.39
CA PRO A 128 2.49 -9.02 -7.77
C PRO A 128 2.33 -9.13 -9.30
N VAL A 129 2.14 -10.35 -9.80
CA VAL A 129 2.03 -10.67 -11.23
C VAL A 129 0.84 -11.57 -11.52
N LYS A 130 0.29 -11.42 -12.73
CA LYS A 130 -0.83 -12.25 -13.18
C LYS A 130 -0.38 -13.64 -13.64
N SER A 131 0.81 -13.73 -14.23
CA SER A 131 1.34 -14.99 -14.76
C SER A 131 2.87 -14.93 -14.87
N ASP A 132 3.42 -14.54 -16.02
CA ASP A 132 4.87 -14.53 -16.22
C ASP A 132 5.55 -13.44 -15.38
N PRO A 133 6.41 -13.78 -14.41
CA PRO A 133 7.12 -12.81 -13.57
C PRO A 133 8.12 -11.95 -14.34
N ARG A 134 8.35 -12.25 -15.62
CA ARG A 134 9.25 -11.51 -16.51
C ARG A 134 8.51 -10.49 -17.36
N SER A 135 7.18 -10.57 -17.47
CA SER A 135 6.40 -9.61 -18.27
C SER A 135 6.45 -8.21 -17.64
N LEU A 136 6.65 -7.21 -18.50
CA LEU A 136 6.70 -5.79 -18.17
C LEU A 136 5.65 -5.00 -18.97
N ASP A 137 4.65 -5.71 -19.52
CA ASP A 137 3.70 -5.16 -20.49
C ASP A 137 2.58 -4.36 -19.81
N GLU A 138 2.22 -4.72 -18.57
CA GLU A 138 1.17 -4.05 -17.82
C GLU A 138 1.70 -2.83 -17.07
N ILE A 139 1.02 -1.69 -17.23
CA ILE A 139 1.25 -0.47 -16.44
C ILE A 139 0.09 -0.33 -15.44
N ASN A 140 0.39 -0.60 -14.18
CA ASN A 140 -0.55 -0.54 -13.07
C ASN A 140 -0.15 0.55 -12.08
N PHE A 141 -0.93 0.78 -11.01
CA PHE A 141 -0.50 1.71 -9.97
C PHE A 141 0.80 1.25 -9.31
N SER A 142 1.68 2.21 -9.02
CA SER A 142 2.95 1.97 -8.33
C SER A 142 2.72 1.56 -6.88
N ASP A 143 3.64 0.78 -6.30
CA ASP A 143 3.65 0.46 -4.87
C ASP A 143 3.79 1.73 -4.00
N ASN A 144 4.32 2.82 -4.57
CA ASN A 144 4.44 4.14 -3.92
C ASN A 144 3.25 5.07 -4.20
N GLN A 145 2.18 4.57 -4.83
CA GLN A 145 1.00 5.37 -5.13
C GLN A 145 0.27 5.82 -3.86
N PHE A 146 -0.10 7.09 -3.84
CA PHE A 146 -1.19 7.65 -3.05
C PHE A 146 -1.97 8.63 -3.92
N ARG A 147 -3.27 8.82 -3.68
CA ARG A 147 -4.12 9.74 -4.46
C ARG A 147 -4.13 11.15 -3.90
N THR A 148 -4.23 11.25 -2.57
CA THR A 148 -4.37 12.54 -1.88
C THR A 148 -3.53 12.56 -0.62
N LYS A 149 -2.89 13.70 -0.33
CA LYS A 149 -2.18 13.94 0.93
C LYS A 149 -2.48 15.35 1.41
N VAL A 150 -2.73 15.50 2.70
CA VAL A 150 -2.91 16.80 3.35
C VAL A 150 -1.89 16.92 4.46
N ALA A 151 -1.17 18.05 4.49
CA ALA A 151 -0.33 18.43 5.61
C ALA A 151 -0.69 19.85 6.03
N ALA A 152 -1.08 20.05 7.28
CA ALA A 152 -1.36 21.38 7.82
C ALA A 152 -0.61 21.59 9.13
N TYR A 153 -0.20 22.82 9.37
CA TYR A 153 0.43 23.23 10.61
C TYR A 153 -0.07 24.61 11.03
N LEU A 154 -0.29 24.77 12.33
CA LEU A 154 -0.80 25.97 12.95
C LEU A 154 0.09 26.31 14.14
N VAL A 155 0.40 27.59 14.28
CA VAL A 155 0.91 28.21 15.50
C VAL A 155 0.05 29.44 15.76
N SER A 156 -0.61 29.50 16.91
CA SER A 156 -1.37 30.66 17.31
C SER A 156 -0.43 31.85 17.58
N PRO A 157 -0.90 33.09 17.44
CA PRO A 157 -0.24 34.21 18.09
C PRO A 157 -0.08 33.94 19.59
N SER A 158 0.96 34.48 20.20
CA SER A 158 1.12 34.34 21.64
C SER A 158 0.11 35.22 22.37
N PHE A 159 -0.56 34.69 23.39
CA PHE A 159 -1.51 35.44 24.20
C PHE A 159 -1.21 35.22 25.69
N TYR A 160 -0.78 36.28 26.39
CA TYR A 160 -0.31 36.21 27.78
C TYR A 160 0.71 35.08 28.03
N GLY A 161 1.62 34.86 27.08
CA GLY A 161 2.62 33.80 27.13
C GLY A 161 2.11 32.39 26.79
N PHE A 162 0.84 32.21 26.46
CA PHE A 162 0.34 30.96 25.89
C PHE A 162 0.52 30.92 24.38
N VAL A 163 0.91 29.76 23.87
CA VAL A 163 1.00 29.45 22.44
C VAL A 163 0.38 28.08 22.21
N VAL A 164 -0.54 27.99 21.27
CA VAL A 164 -1.10 26.72 20.78
C VAL A 164 -0.47 26.42 19.44
N SER A 165 0.04 25.20 19.27
CA SER A 165 0.47 24.72 17.97
C SER A 165 -0.19 23.38 17.67
N GLY A 166 -0.45 23.12 16.39
CA GLY A 166 -1.09 21.89 15.95
C GLY A 166 -0.60 21.47 14.59
N SER A 167 -0.60 20.17 14.34
CA SER A 167 -0.32 19.60 13.02
C SER A 167 -1.40 18.62 12.63
N TYR A 168 -1.69 18.57 11.34
CA TYR A 168 -2.53 17.55 10.73
C TYR A 168 -1.77 16.91 9.59
N THR A 169 -1.78 15.58 9.54
CA THR A 169 -1.26 14.82 8.40
C THR A 169 -2.25 13.75 8.02
N GLY A 170 -2.65 13.72 6.75
CA GLY A 170 -3.52 12.69 6.22
C GLY A 170 -3.11 12.24 4.82
N ILE A 171 -3.46 11.01 4.49
CA ILE A 171 -3.15 10.36 3.22
C ILE A 171 -4.30 9.44 2.82
N GLY A 172 -4.57 9.35 1.52
CA GLY A 172 -5.60 8.49 0.95
C GLY A 172 -5.21 8.01 -0.44
N GLY A 173 -5.90 6.97 -0.90
CA GLY A 173 -5.68 6.33 -2.18
C GLY A 173 -4.35 5.56 -2.28
N THR A 174 -3.81 5.13 -1.13
CA THR A 174 -2.75 4.11 -1.13
C THR A 174 -3.31 2.80 -1.65
N ARG A 175 -2.50 2.04 -2.38
CA ARG A 175 -3.00 0.85 -3.09
C ARG A 175 -2.70 -0.45 -2.37
N TYR A 176 -3.44 -1.49 -2.73
CA TYR A 176 -3.17 -2.86 -2.33
C TYR A 176 -3.56 -3.82 -3.46
N SER A 177 -2.99 -5.02 -3.44
CA SER A 177 -3.30 -6.11 -4.38
C SER A 177 -4.06 -7.24 -3.70
N LEU A 178 -4.79 -8.04 -4.49
CA LEU A 178 -5.34 -9.32 -4.06
C LEU A 178 -4.42 -10.45 -4.53
N THR A 179 -3.95 -11.30 -3.61
CA THR A 179 -2.95 -12.35 -3.90
C THR A 179 -3.45 -13.75 -3.52
N VAL A 180 -2.74 -14.75 -4.00
CA VAL A 180 -2.82 -16.14 -3.58
C VAL A 180 -1.72 -16.41 -2.54
N ASP A 181 -2.04 -17.07 -1.43
CA ASP A 181 -1.06 -17.46 -0.41
C ASP A 181 -0.32 -18.73 -0.85
N GLY A 182 0.62 -18.56 -1.78
CA GLY A 182 1.43 -19.62 -2.35
C GLY A 182 1.97 -19.32 -3.75
N ASP A 183 2.98 -20.10 -4.15
CA ASP A 183 3.60 -20.08 -5.47
C ASP A 183 2.82 -21.03 -6.40
N ILE A 184 1.81 -20.50 -7.09
CA ILE A 184 0.95 -21.28 -8.00
C ILE A 184 1.43 -21.22 -9.45
N ASN A 185 2.27 -20.25 -9.80
CA ASN A 185 2.88 -20.16 -11.13
C ASN A 185 4.23 -20.92 -11.23
N GLY A 186 4.80 -21.36 -10.11
CA GLY A 186 6.05 -22.13 -10.02
C GLY A 186 7.32 -21.30 -10.22
N ASP A 187 7.27 -19.99 -9.97
CA ASP A 187 8.38 -19.09 -10.27
C ASP A 187 9.45 -18.99 -9.16
N PHE A 188 9.16 -19.54 -7.96
CA PHE A 188 9.89 -19.49 -6.68
C PHE A 188 9.22 -18.60 -5.61
N VAL A 189 8.44 -17.61 -6.02
CA VAL A 189 7.90 -16.59 -5.14
C VAL A 189 6.49 -16.98 -4.73
N GLY A 190 6.31 -17.15 -3.41
CA GLY A 190 5.04 -17.54 -2.83
C GLY A 190 5.26 -18.21 -1.49
N GLY A 191 4.57 -17.71 -0.48
CA GLY A 191 4.80 -18.05 0.92
C GLY A 191 4.54 -16.85 1.81
N PRO A 192 4.28 -17.07 3.12
CA PRO A 192 3.73 -16.04 4.00
C PRO A 192 4.53 -14.73 3.97
N GLY A 193 3.90 -13.66 3.47
CA GLY A 193 4.48 -12.33 3.41
C GLY A 193 5.32 -12.01 2.16
N THR A 194 5.44 -12.95 1.21
CA THR A 194 6.13 -12.75 -0.08
C THR A 194 5.29 -13.13 -1.29
N ASP A 195 3.99 -13.35 -1.09
CA ASP A 195 3.06 -13.73 -2.17
C ASP A 195 3.01 -12.69 -3.28
N ASN A 196 3.30 -13.13 -4.50
CA ASN A 196 3.28 -12.31 -5.69
C ASN A 196 2.28 -12.80 -6.74
N ASP A 197 1.72 -14.00 -6.61
CA ASP A 197 0.66 -14.44 -7.53
C ASP A 197 -0.63 -13.67 -7.24
N LEU A 198 -1.06 -12.82 -8.19
CA LEU A 198 -2.32 -12.10 -8.09
C LEU A 198 -3.49 -13.08 -8.11
N ALA A 199 -4.53 -12.88 -7.30
CA ALA A 199 -5.65 -13.83 -7.24
C ALA A 199 -6.58 -13.72 -8.46
N PHE A 200 -7.02 -14.86 -8.98
CA PHE A 200 -8.21 -14.90 -9.83
C PHE A 200 -9.46 -14.74 -8.96
N VAL A 201 -10.34 -13.79 -9.29
CA VAL A 201 -11.56 -13.57 -8.49
C VAL A 201 -12.72 -14.38 -9.08
N PHE A 202 -13.03 -15.50 -8.45
CA PHE A 202 -14.12 -16.37 -8.89
C PHE A 202 -15.50 -15.69 -8.75
N ASP A 203 -16.32 -15.82 -9.79
CA ASP A 203 -17.70 -15.33 -9.79
C ASP A 203 -18.61 -16.27 -8.97
N PRO A 204 -19.21 -15.82 -7.86
CA PRO A 204 -20.14 -16.63 -7.08
C PRO A 204 -21.43 -16.97 -7.84
N ASN A 205 -21.77 -16.26 -8.92
CA ASN A 205 -22.96 -16.52 -9.73
C ASN A 205 -22.70 -17.49 -10.89
N ASN A 206 -21.44 -17.80 -11.20
CA ASN A 206 -21.10 -18.74 -12.26
C ASN A 206 -21.34 -20.19 -11.78
N PRO A 207 -22.17 -20.99 -12.48
CA PRO A 207 -22.45 -22.37 -12.10
C PRO A 207 -21.20 -23.27 -12.12
N GLU A 208 -20.18 -22.93 -12.90
CA GLU A 208 -18.90 -23.65 -12.99
C GLU A 208 -17.96 -23.35 -11.81
N THR A 209 -18.20 -22.29 -11.05
CA THR A 209 -17.42 -22.03 -9.83
C THR A 209 -17.75 -23.10 -8.77
N PRO A 210 -16.73 -23.77 -8.18
CA PRO A 210 -16.93 -24.75 -7.13
C PRO A 210 -17.79 -24.23 -5.98
N GLN A 211 -18.71 -25.06 -5.47
CA GLN A 211 -19.69 -24.65 -4.48
C GLN A 211 -19.07 -23.99 -3.24
N ASN A 212 -17.99 -24.56 -2.70
CA ASN A 212 -17.28 -24.02 -1.54
C ASN A 212 -16.71 -22.60 -1.80
N ILE A 213 -16.25 -22.35 -3.03
CA ILE A 213 -15.75 -21.03 -3.44
C ILE A 213 -16.92 -20.05 -3.58
N ARG A 214 -18.04 -20.46 -4.20
CA ARG A 214 -19.23 -19.59 -4.33
C ARG A 214 -19.74 -19.12 -2.97
N GLU A 215 -19.93 -20.06 -2.04
CA GLU A 215 -20.45 -19.77 -0.71
C GLU A 215 -19.51 -18.82 0.05
N SER A 216 -18.20 -19.07 0.04
CA SER A 216 -17.24 -18.19 0.71
C SER A 216 -17.09 -16.83 0.02
N MET A 217 -17.09 -16.77 -1.31
CA MET A 217 -17.08 -15.49 -2.05
C MET A 217 -18.32 -14.66 -1.75
N GLN A 218 -19.50 -15.29 -1.64
CA GLN A 218 -20.73 -14.60 -1.27
C GLN A 218 -20.60 -13.97 0.13
N LYS A 219 -20.10 -14.73 1.12
CA LYS A 219 -19.83 -14.16 2.46
C LYS A 219 -18.84 -13.00 2.42
N VAL A 220 -17.78 -13.10 1.63
CA VAL A 220 -16.78 -12.03 1.45
C VAL A 220 -17.42 -10.76 0.88
N LEU A 221 -18.32 -10.91 -0.09
CA LEU A 221 -19.02 -9.79 -0.75
C LEU A 221 -20.14 -9.18 0.11
N ASP A 222 -20.74 -9.97 1.00
CA ASP A 222 -21.81 -9.55 1.90
C ASP A 222 -21.29 -9.00 3.24
N ASN A 223 -20.00 -9.17 3.54
CA ASN A 223 -19.38 -8.69 4.76
C ASN A 223 -19.29 -7.14 4.78
N PRO A 224 -20.04 -6.44 5.65
CA PRO A 224 -20.04 -4.97 5.69
C PRO A 224 -18.71 -4.38 6.18
N ASP A 225 -17.88 -5.16 6.89
CA ASP A 225 -16.58 -4.72 7.41
C ASP A 225 -15.44 -4.96 6.40
N ASN A 226 -15.71 -5.61 5.28
CA ASN A 226 -14.71 -5.88 4.27
C ASN A 226 -14.47 -4.63 3.41
N ARG A 227 -13.28 -4.03 3.57
CA ARG A 227 -12.88 -2.83 2.82
C ARG A 227 -12.43 -3.14 1.39
N ALA A 228 -12.23 -4.40 1.05
CA ALA A 228 -11.78 -4.83 -0.28
C ALA A 228 -12.93 -5.16 -1.25
N VAL A 229 -14.19 -5.12 -0.81
CA VAL A 229 -15.36 -5.56 -1.60
C VAL A 229 -15.44 -4.91 -2.97
N GLU A 230 -15.19 -3.59 -3.08
CA GLU A 230 -15.24 -2.89 -4.37
C GLU A 230 -14.20 -3.42 -5.36
N HIS A 231 -12.95 -3.59 -4.90
CA HIS A 231 -11.90 -4.15 -5.74
C HIS A 231 -12.18 -5.61 -6.14
N ILE A 232 -12.71 -6.41 -5.21
CA ILE A 232 -13.13 -7.79 -5.48
C ILE A 232 -14.21 -7.80 -6.57
N ARG A 233 -15.27 -7.00 -6.43
CA ARG A 233 -16.36 -6.89 -7.41
C ARG A 233 -15.85 -6.49 -8.79
N ASN A 234 -14.95 -5.51 -8.85
CA ASN A 234 -14.37 -5.03 -10.12
C ASN A 234 -13.46 -6.07 -10.80
N SER A 235 -13.02 -7.10 -10.08
CA SER A 235 -12.09 -8.11 -10.58
C SER A 235 -12.77 -9.45 -10.89
N ILE A 236 -14.08 -9.60 -10.62
CA ILE A 236 -14.82 -10.86 -10.82
C ILE A 236 -14.62 -11.39 -12.25
N GLY A 237 -14.26 -12.67 -12.35
CA GLY A 237 -14.00 -13.37 -13.61
C GLY A 237 -12.62 -13.10 -14.22
N THR A 238 -11.75 -12.35 -13.54
CA THR A 238 -10.41 -12.02 -14.02
C THR A 238 -9.36 -12.23 -12.92
N ILE A 239 -8.08 -12.26 -13.32
CA ILE A 239 -6.98 -12.10 -12.38
C ILE A 239 -6.92 -10.62 -11.98
N ALA A 240 -7.01 -10.35 -10.67
CA ALA A 240 -6.99 -8.99 -10.14
C ALA A 240 -5.72 -8.24 -10.58
N ASP A 241 -5.86 -6.93 -10.83
CA ASP A 241 -4.71 -6.08 -11.18
C ASP A 241 -3.82 -5.80 -9.97
N ARG A 242 -2.50 -5.72 -10.20
CA ARG A 242 -1.56 -5.23 -9.18
C ARG A 242 -1.99 -3.83 -8.75
N ASN A 243 -2.07 -3.62 -7.45
CA ASN A 243 -2.43 -2.33 -6.85
C ASN A 243 -3.78 -1.78 -7.35
N GLY A 244 -4.72 -2.67 -7.71
CA GLY A 244 -6.06 -2.28 -8.16
C GLY A 244 -6.95 -1.78 -7.01
N GLY A 245 -6.72 -2.22 -5.78
CA GLY A 245 -7.45 -1.79 -4.60
C GLY A 245 -7.09 -0.38 -4.15
N GLU A 246 -8.06 0.39 -3.64
CA GLU A 246 -7.85 1.76 -3.16
C GLU A 246 -8.22 1.89 -1.68
N ASN A 247 -7.29 2.41 -0.88
CA ASN A 247 -7.57 2.73 0.51
C ASN A 247 -8.24 4.11 0.64
N PRO A 248 -9.16 4.26 1.60
CA PRO A 248 -9.77 5.55 1.92
C PRO A 248 -8.74 6.52 2.49
N PHE A 249 -9.17 7.77 2.65
CA PHE A 249 -8.39 8.78 3.35
C PHE A 249 -8.40 8.55 4.87
N PHE A 250 -7.24 8.64 5.50
CA PHE A 250 -7.12 8.72 6.97
C PHE A 250 -6.10 9.80 7.35
N GLY A 251 -6.16 10.28 8.60
CA GLY A 251 -5.20 11.24 9.09
C GLY A 251 -5.18 11.37 10.62
N THR A 252 -4.16 12.04 11.12
CA THR A 252 -3.91 12.25 12.55
C THR A 252 -3.74 13.74 12.84
N PHE A 253 -4.15 14.14 14.05
CA PHE A 253 -4.01 15.51 14.54
C PHE A 253 -3.15 15.51 15.79
N ASN A 254 -2.11 16.33 15.84
CA ASN A 254 -1.30 16.54 17.03
C ASN A 254 -1.51 17.96 17.54
N LEU A 255 -1.48 18.13 18.87
CA LEU A 255 -1.70 19.41 19.51
C LEU A 255 -0.66 19.65 20.61
N ARG A 256 -0.07 20.83 20.64
CA ARG A 256 0.84 21.26 21.71
C ARG A 256 0.35 22.59 22.28
N LEU A 257 0.29 22.66 23.60
CA LEU A 257 0.11 23.87 24.37
C LEU A 257 1.43 24.23 25.06
N THR A 258 1.84 25.49 24.95
CA THR A 258 3.04 26.01 25.60
C THR A 258 2.67 27.23 26.44
N LYS A 259 3.20 27.31 27.66
CA LYS A 259 3.16 28.49 28.53
C LYS A 259 4.57 28.98 28.77
N ILE A 260 4.82 30.22 28.37
CA ILE A 260 6.09 30.93 28.48
C ILE A 260 6.00 31.90 29.67
N PHE A 261 6.90 31.74 30.62
CA PHE A 261 7.14 32.65 31.73
C PHE A 261 8.40 33.45 31.45
N LYS A 262 8.28 34.77 31.39
CA LYS A 262 9.45 35.67 31.36
C LYS A 262 9.96 35.81 32.80
N ILE A 263 11.23 35.52 33.03
CA ILE A 263 11.83 35.54 34.37
C ILE A 263 12.65 36.83 34.54
N TYR A 264 13.79 36.91 33.86
CA TYR A 264 14.70 38.04 33.99
C TYR A 264 15.35 38.39 32.65
N LYS A 265 15.23 39.65 32.20
CA LYS A 265 15.74 40.10 30.89
C LYS A 265 15.27 39.17 29.75
N SER A 266 16.21 38.48 29.11
CA SER A 266 15.99 37.49 28.04
C SER A 266 15.59 36.11 28.54
N GLN A 267 15.74 35.83 29.84
CA GLN A 267 15.53 34.51 30.43
C GLN A 267 14.05 34.12 30.44
N LYS A 268 13.76 32.90 29.97
CA LYS A 268 12.41 32.36 29.85
C LYS A 268 12.35 30.92 30.35
N LEU A 269 11.24 30.57 31.00
CA LEU A 269 10.85 29.20 31.32
C LEU A 269 9.61 28.84 30.49
N GLU A 270 9.67 27.75 29.77
CA GLU A 270 8.59 27.25 28.92
C GLU A 270 8.10 25.91 29.47
N LEU A 271 6.82 25.84 29.81
CA LEU A 271 6.13 24.60 30.13
C LEU A 271 5.34 24.16 28.90
N MET A 272 5.49 22.91 28.50
CA MET A 272 4.90 22.36 27.29
C MET A 272 4.11 21.10 27.62
N GLY A 273 2.92 20.98 27.05
CA GLY A 273 2.15 19.74 27.00
C GLY A 273 1.76 19.45 25.56
N GLU A 274 2.04 18.24 25.10
CA GLU A 274 1.75 17.81 23.73
C GLU A 274 0.96 16.51 23.72
N VAL A 275 -0.02 16.43 22.84
CA VAL A 275 -0.86 15.27 22.56
C VAL A 275 -0.65 14.88 21.11
N PHE A 276 -0.03 13.74 20.87
CA PHE A 276 0.02 13.09 19.57
C PHE A 276 -1.27 12.32 19.35
N ASN A 277 -1.84 12.42 18.15
CA ASN A 277 -3.11 11.81 17.79
C ASN A 277 -4.28 12.20 18.74
N LEU A 278 -4.48 13.51 18.94
CA LEU A 278 -5.54 14.08 19.77
C LEU A 278 -6.92 13.53 19.44
N ALA A 279 -7.23 13.33 18.16
CA ALA A 279 -8.52 12.76 17.74
C ALA A 279 -8.76 11.39 18.43
N ASN A 280 -7.69 10.60 18.58
CA ASN A 280 -7.75 9.32 19.27
C ASN A 280 -7.92 9.43 20.79
N LEU A 281 -7.35 10.48 21.41
CA LEU A 281 -7.58 10.79 22.82
C LEU A 281 -9.07 11.12 23.06
N LEU A 282 -9.69 11.86 22.13
CA LEU A 282 -11.09 12.25 22.23
C LEU A 282 -12.05 11.08 21.96
N LYS A 283 -11.74 10.24 20.98
CA LYS A 283 -12.50 9.02 20.68
C LYS A 283 -11.57 7.92 20.17
N ARG A 284 -11.64 6.74 20.80
CA ARG A 284 -10.74 5.59 20.55
C ARG A 284 -10.65 5.14 19.08
N ASP A 285 -11.69 5.37 18.29
CA ASP A 285 -11.75 4.94 16.88
C ASP A 285 -11.30 6.04 15.91
N TRP A 286 -11.14 7.27 16.38
CA TRP A 286 -10.67 8.39 15.55
C TRP A 286 -9.15 8.41 15.45
N GLY A 287 -8.62 8.86 14.31
CA GLY A 287 -7.19 8.88 14.05
C GLY A 287 -6.54 7.50 14.00
N GLY A 288 -7.33 6.44 13.78
CA GLY A 288 -6.85 5.09 13.51
C GLY A 288 -6.56 4.88 12.03
N ASN A 289 -5.52 4.09 11.73
CA ASN A 289 -5.24 3.66 10.35
C ASN A 289 -5.88 2.28 10.13
N TYR A 290 -6.69 2.18 9.08
CA TYR A 290 -7.38 0.96 8.65
C TYR A 290 -7.07 0.64 7.18
N ASN A 291 -5.96 1.15 6.67
CA ASN A 291 -5.54 0.89 5.30
C ASN A 291 -5.06 -0.55 5.15
N LEU A 292 -5.49 -1.19 4.08
CA LEU A 292 -5.05 -2.49 3.61
C LEU A 292 -3.66 -2.38 2.99
N GLY A 293 -2.77 -3.30 3.36
CA GLY A 293 -1.68 -3.75 2.49
C GLY A 293 -2.17 -4.85 1.56
N ASN A 294 -1.28 -5.53 0.83
CA ASN A 294 -1.65 -6.69 0.01
C ASN A 294 -2.47 -7.70 0.84
N GLN A 295 -3.50 -8.25 0.20
CA GLN A 295 -4.50 -9.09 0.83
C GLN A 295 -4.55 -10.46 0.16
N THR A 296 -4.38 -11.53 0.94
CA THR A 296 -4.64 -12.89 0.48
C THR A 296 -6.14 -13.09 0.28
N LEU A 297 -6.57 -13.33 -0.96
CA LEU A 297 -7.95 -13.74 -1.28
C LEU A 297 -8.09 -15.26 -1.32
N LEU A 298 -7.11 -15.95 -1.92
CA LEU A 298 -7.15 -17.39 -2.15
C LEU A 298 -6.01 -18.10 -1.45
N VAL A 299 -6.29 -19.29 -0.95
CA VAL A 299 -5.32 -20.21 -0.37
C VAL A 299 -5.42 -21.53 -1.10
N PRO A 300 -4.38 -22.00 -1.80
CA PRO A 300 -4.40 -23.29 -2.49
C PRO A 300 -4.53 -24.42 -1.47
N THR A 301 -5.45 -25.34 -1.71
CA THR A 301 -5.68 -26.52 -0.85
C THR A 301 -5.38 -27.83 -1.56
N GLY A 302 -5.15 -27.79 -2.87
CA GLY A 302 -4.73 -28.96 -3.63
C GLY A 302 -4.56 -28.66 -5.12
N PHE A 303 -4.06 -29.65 -5.85
CA PHE A 303 -3.90 -29.57 -7.31
C PHE A 303 -4.24 -30.90 -7.97
N ASN A 304 -5.03 -30.85 -9.05
CA ASN A 304 -5.35 -32.01 -9.86
C ASN A 304 -4.45 -32.03 -11.11
N GLN A 305 -3.54 -33.00 -11.16
CA GLN A 305 -2.56 -33.12 -12.25
C GLN A 305 -3.19 -33.46 -13.62
N VAL A 306 -4.38 -34.08 -13.63
CA VAL A 306 -5.08 -34.49 -14.87
C VAL A 306 -5.80 -33.30 -15.48
N THR A 307 -6.61 -32.61 -14.68
CA THR A 307 -7.36 -31.43 -15.14
C THR A 307 -6.51 -30.17 -15.16
N ARG A 308 -5.34 -30.19 -14.49
CA ARG A 308 -4.40 -29.07 -14.35
C ARG A 308 -5.03 -27.86 -13.67
N ARG A 309 -5.83 -28.12 -12.62
CA ARG A 309 -6.54 -27.08 -11.86
C ARG A 309 -6.18 -27.16 -10.39
N TYR A 310 -6.01 -26.00 -9.77
CA TYR A 310 -5.92 -25.86 -8.33
C TYR A 310 -7.31 -25.89 -7.68
N SER A 311 -7.36 -26.39 -6.45
CA SER A 311 -8.48 -26.23 -5.53
C SER A 311 -8.11 -25.14 -4.52
N TYR A 312 -9.09 -24.31 -4.16
CA TYR A 312 -8.87 -23.18 -3.26
C TYR A 312 -9.83 -23.18 -2.08
N ARG A 313 -9.34 -22.60 -0.97
CA ARG A 313 -10.14 -21.98 0.07
C ARG A 313 -10.09 -20.47 -0.12
N VAL A 314 -11.23 -19.81 -0.01
CA VAL A 314 -11.32 -18.34 0.03
C VAL A 314 -11.03 -17.86 1.45
N ASN A 315 -10.23 -16.81 1.59
CA ASN A 315 -10.04 -16.13 2.86
C ASN A 315 -11.26 -15.26 3.18
N GLU A 316 -12.20 -15.77 3.98
CA GLU A 316 -13.43 -15.03 4.35
C GLU A 316 -13.15 -13.73 5.15
N ASN A 317 -11.95 -13.56 5.69
CA ASN A 317 -11.51 -12.34 6.39
C ASN A 317 -10.74 -11.35 5.50
N VAL A 318 -10.64 -11.60 4.19
CA VAL A 318 -9.97 -10.68 3.25
C VAL A 318 -10.55 -9.27 3.39
N GLY A 319 -9.68 -8.25 3.44
CA GLY A 319 -10.12 -6.86 3.52
C GLY A 319 -10.69 -6.42 4.88
N VAL A 320 -10.81 -7.33 5.86
CA VAL A 320 -11.16 -7.00 7.24
C VAL A 320 -9.90 -6.55 7.98
N THR A 321 -9.92 -5.31 8.47
CA THR A 321 -8.75 -4.72 9.13
C THR A 321 -8.96 -4.56 10.61
N GLN A 322 -7.89 -4.77 11.38
CA GLN A 322 -7.79 -4.22 12.72
C GLN A 322 -7.13 -2.85 12.68
N ARG A 323 -7.43 -2.03 13.70
CA ARG A 323 -6.80 -0.72 13.84
C ARG A 323 -5.28 -0.87 13.90
N ASN A 324 -4.58 -0.17 13.03
CA ASN A 324 -3.14 -0.02 13.02
C ASN A 324 -2.74 1.42 13.39
N GLY A 325 -1.46 1.62 13.73
CA GLY A 325 -0.87 2.89 14.10
C GLY A 325 -0.85 3.16 15.61
N THR A 326 -0.10 4.18 16.01
CA THR A 326 0.13 4.50 17.42
C THR A 326 -1.15 5.10 18.06
N PRO A 327 -1.55 4.65 19.26
CA PRO A 327 -2.55 5.35 20.05
C PRO A 327 -2.10 6.77 20.39
N TYR A 328 -2.99 7.55 21.03
CA TYR A 328 -2.57 8.87 21.51
C TYR A 328 -1.39 8.75 22.48
N GLN A 329 -0.49 9.73 22.42
CA GLN A 329 0.63 9.85 23.37
C GLN A 329 0.62 11.26 23.93
N ILE A 330 0.84 11.38 25.24
CA ILE A 330 0.99 12.67 25.91
C ILE A 330 2.46 12.84 26.31
N GLN A 331 3.04 13.99 26.00
CA GLN A 331 4.37 14.38 26.41
C GLN A 331 4.33 15.70 27.18
N LEU A 332 5.12 15.79 28.24
CA LEU A 332 5.30 17.00 29.03
C LEU A 332 6.77 17.42 28.93
N GLY A 333 7.00 18.72 28.78
CA GLY A 333 8.34 19.26 28.61
C GLY A 333 8.53 20.55 29.39
N VAL A 334 9.77 20.77 29.82
CA VAL A 334 10.21 22.03 30.42
C VAL A 334 11.47 22.48 29.68
N ARG A 335 11.50 23.74 29.26
CA ARG A 335 12.69 24.36 28.67
C ARG A 335 13.01 25.63 29.40
N TYR A 336 14.27 25.79 29.78
CA TYR A 336 14.81 27.06 30.26
C TYR A 336 15.75 27.62 29.18
N SER A 337 15.70 28.93 28.93
CA SER A 337 16.57 29.62 27.98
C SER A 337 17.07 30.91 28.61
N PHE A 338 18.35 31.23 28.43
CA PHE A 338 19.04 32.36 29.07
C PHE A 338 19.54 33.41 28.07
#